data_AF-A0A7C3Q2J8-F1
#
_entry.id   AF-A0A7C3Q2J8-F1
#
_cell.length_a   1.000
_cell.length_b   1.000
_cell.length_c   1.000
_cell.angle_alpha   90.00
_cell.angle_beta   90.00
_cell.angle_gamma   90.00
#
_symmetry.space_group_name_H-M   'P 1'
#
loop_
_entity.id
_entity.type
_entity.pdbx_description
1 polymer ?
#
loop_
_entity_poly.entity_id
_entity_poly.type
_entity_poly.pdbx_seq_one_letter_code
_entity_poly.pdbx_strand_id
1 'polypeptide(L)'
;MKELHFKRNPGGTYQILFYVGNFFVPVEEDLIKELKRHTHDTPEDFLKIAIEKLGYNTYLKNAIQEALNEPNDRIAQAKTLMTEVQSL
;
A
#
# COMPACT_ATOMS: atom_id res chain seq x y z
N MET A 1 -15.71 2.86 4.52
CA MET A 1 -14.77 2.79 3.39
C MET A 1 -13.55 2.07 3.90
N LYS A 2 -13.19 0.92 3.31
CA LYS A 2 -11.95 0.22 3.66
C LYS A 2 -10.83 0.82 2.83
N GLU A 3 -10.20 1.87 3.34
CA GLU A 3 -9.16 2.60 2.60
C GLU A 3 -7.79 1.93 2.78
N LEU A 4 -7.02 1.92 1.69
CA LEU A 4 -5.60 1.56 1.75
C LEU A 4 -4.79 2.82 1.98
N HIS A 5 -3.90 2.82 2.97
CA HIS A 5 -2.97 3.94 3.17
C HIS A 5 -1.74 3.53 3.99
N PHE A 6 -0.67 4.29 3.84
CA PHE A 6 0.52 4.18 4.65
C PHE A 6 0.53 5.22 5.76
N LYS A 7 1.17 4.89 6.88
CA LYS A 7 1.40 5.83 7.97
C LYS A 7 2.75 5.59 8.63
N ARG A 8 3.44 6.67 8.98
CA ARG A 8 4.58 6.60 9.89
C ARG A 8 4.11 6.31 11.32
N ASN A 9 4.87 5.49 12.03
CA ASN A 9 4.62 5.08 13.40
C ASN A 9 5.84 5.40 14.28
N PRO A 10 6.07 6.70 14.58
CA PRO A 10 7.25 7.14 15.29
C PRO A 10 7.32 6.52 16.69
N GLY A 11 8.46 5.94 17.03
CA GLY A 11 8.68 5.28 18.33
C GLY A 11 8.13 3.86 18.43
N GLY A 12 7.51 3.33 17.38
CA GLY A 12 7.16 1.91 17.29
C GLY A 12 8.35 1.06 16.82
N THR A 13 8.27 -0.26 17.07
CA THR A 13 9.25 -1.24 16.54
C THR A 13 9.33 -1.18 15.01
N TYR A 14 8.17 -0.99 14.36
CA TYR A 14 8.08 -0.77 12.92
C TYR A 14 7.72 0.69 12.64
N GLN A 15 8.55 1.35 11.85
CA GLN A 15 8.43 2.79 11.57
C GLN A 15 7.31 3.11 10.58
N ILE A 16 6.86 2.12 9.79
CA ILE A 16 5.86 2.32 8.74
C ILE A 16 4.83 1.20 8.82
N LEU A 17 3.56 1.59 8.77
CA LEU A 17 2.41 0.70 8.76
C LEU A 17 1.62 0.88 7.48
N PHE A 18 1.15 -0.22 6.90
CA PHE A 18 0.22 -0.23 5.78
C PHE A 18 -1.15 -0.70 6.26
N TYR A 19 -2.13 0.17 6.17
CA TYR A 19 -3.51 -0.07 6.57
C TYR A 19 -4.28 -0.71 5.41
N VAL A 20 -4.98 -1.79 5.74
CA VAL A 20 -5.83 -2.55 4.82
C VAL A 20 -7.22 -2.63 5.43
N GLY A 21 -8.04 -1.60 5.19
CA GLY A 21 -9.34 -1.47 5.82
C GLY A 21 -9.23 -1.34 7.35
N ASN A 22 -9.59 -2.41 8.08
CA ASN A 22 -9.71 -2.38 9.54
C ASN A 22 -8.48 -2.89 10.29
N PHE A 23 -7.44 -3.32 9.57
CA PHE A 23 -6.20 -3.80 10.17
C PHE A 23 -5.00 -3.14 9.49
N PHE A 24 -3.82 -3.31 10.08
CA PHE A 24 -2.57 -2.84 9.49
C PHE A 24 -1.52 -3.94 9.54
N VAL A 25 -0.56 -3.83 8.64
CA VAL A 25 0.65 -4.66 8.64
C VAL A 25 1.89 -3.78 8.74
N PRO A 26 2.93 -4.23 9.45
CA PRO A 26 4.22 -3.54 9.42
C PRO A 26 4.84 -3.64 8.04
N VAL A 27 5.52 -2.57 7.62
CA VAL A 27 6.24 -2.50 6.35
C VAL A 27 7.69 -2.13 6.61
N GLU A 28 8.59 -2.96 6.09
CA GLU A 28 10.04 -2.72 6.17
C GLU A 28 10.43 -1.51 5.30
N GLU A 29 11.43 -0.75 5.75
CA GLU A 29 11.90 0.43 5.00
C GLU A 29 12.40 0.07 3.59
N ASP A 30 13.02 -1.11 3.44
CA ASP A 30 13.53 -1.55 2.14
C ASP A 30 12.40 -1.83 1.14
N LEU A 31 11.24 -2.29 1.63
CA LEU A 31 10.05 -2.43 0.79
C LEU A 31 9.51 -1.05 0.39
N ILE A 32 9.55 -0.05 1.27
CA ILE A 32 9.19 1.33 0.89
C ILE A 32 10.15 1.89 -0.16
N LYS A 33 11.46 1.66 -0.03
CA LYS A 33 12.46 2.05 -1.05
C LYS A 33 12.20 1.35 -2.38
N GLU A 34 11.73 0.10 -2.37
CA GLU A 34 11.28 -0.59 -3.57
C GLU A 34 10.05 0.07 -4.19
N LEU A 35 8.98 0.27 -3.42
CA LEU A 35 7.76 0.89 -3.91
C LEU A 35 8.01 2.30 -4.45
N LYS A 36 8.89 3.10 -3.83
CA LYS A 36 9.30 4.43 -4.32
C LYS A 36 9.85 4.39 -5.75
N ARG A 37 10.60 3.36 -6.13
CA ARG A 37 11.14 3.21 -7.50
C ARG A 37 10.03 3.08 -8.54
N HIS A 38 8.87 2.57 -8.13
CA HIS A 38 7.70 2.36 -8.98
C HIS A 38 6.68 3.50 -8.94
N THR A 39 6.91 4.56 -8.14
CA THR A 39 6.01 5.72 -8.08
C THR A 39 6.05 6.60 -9.33
N HIS A 40 6.94 6.31 -10.28
CA HIS A 40 6.98 6.95 -11.60
C HIS A 40 6.32 6.10 -12.69
N ASP A 41 5.92 4.86 -12.36
CA ASP A 41 5.21 3.98 -13.27
C ASP A 41 3.73 4.40 -13.40
N THR A 42 2.97 3.70 -14.24
CA THR A 42 1.52 3.92 -14.30
C THR A 42 0.87 3.53 -12.97
N PRO A 43 -0.23 4.18 -12.55
CA PRO A 43 -0.95 3.80 -11.33
C PRO A 43 -1.34 2.31 -11.29
N GLU A 44 -1.71 1.74 -12.43
CA GLU A 44 -2.04 0.34 -12.59
C GLU A 44 -0.84 -0.59 -12.36
N ASP A 45 0.32 -0.27 -12.94
CA ASP A 45 1.55 -1.03 -12.74
C ASP A 45 2.04 -0.94 -11.30
N PHE A 46 2.01 0.27 -10.71
CA PHE A 46 2.32 0.47 -9.31
C PHE A 46 1.43 -0.40 -8.41
N LEU A 47 0.11 -0.41 -8.66
CA LEU A 47 -0.84 -1.20 -7.88
C LEU A 47 -0.53 -2.70 -7.98
N LYS A 48 -0.21 -3.20 -9.16
CA LYS A 48 0.18 -4.60 -9.36
C LYS A 48 1.41 -4.96 -8.53
N ILE A 49 2.43 -4.10 -8.53
CA ILE A 49 3.66 -4.30 -7.76
C ILE A 49 3.37 -4.20 -6.26
N ALA A 50 2.55 -3.23 -5.83
CA ALA A 50 2.15 -3.07 -4.44
C ALA A 50 1.42 -4.31 -3.92
N ILE A 51 0.46 -4.87 -4.68
CA ILE A 51 -0.25 -6.11 -4.31
C ILE A 51 0.72 -7.30 -4.23
N GLU A 52 1.63 -7.43 -5.20
CA GLU A 52 2.64 -8.50 -5.21
C GLU A 52 3.55 -8.46 -3.99
N LYS A 53 4.00 -7.27 -3.60
CA LYS A 53 5.02 -7.08 -2.57
C LYS A 53 4.46 -6.95 -1.16
N LEU A 54 3.36 -6.21 -0.99
CA LEU A 54 2.69 -6.04 0.31
C LEU A 54 1.85 -7.28 0.64
N GLY A 55 1.26 -7.92 -0.37
CA GLY A 55 0.50 -9.17 -0.21
C GLY A 55 1.40 -10.39 -0.10
N TYR A 56 2.27 -10.46 0.90
CA TYR A 56 3.21 -11.59 1.07
C TYR A 56 2.51 -12.94 1.34
N ASN A 57 1.20 -12.95 1.61
CA ASN A 57 0.38 -14.16 1.71
C ASN A 57 -0.97 -13.99 1.00
N THR A 58 -1.64 -15.10 0.72
CA THR A 58 -2.92 -15.13 -0.01
C THR A 58 -4.02 -14.32 0.69
N TYR A 59 -4.08 -14.37 2.04
CA TYR A 59 -5.08 -13.62 2.80
C TYR A 59 -4.93 -12.11 2.58
N LEU A 60 -3.70 -11.61 2.64
CA LEU A 60 -3.41 -10.19 2.47
C LEU A 60 -3.58 -9.73 1.03
N LYS A 61 -3.19 -10.56 0.03
CA LYS A 61 -3.51 -10.28 -1.38
C LYS A 61 -5.00 -10.12 -1.59
N ASN A 62 -5.81 -11.01 -1.00
CA ASN A 62 -7.27 -10.96 -1.11
C ASN A 62 -7.84 -9.73 -0.40
N ALA A 63 -7.38 -9.43 0.82
CA ALA A 63 -7.85 -8.26 1.57
C ALA A 63 -7.54 -6.93 0.86
N ILE A 64 -6.35 -6.81 0.26
CA ILE A 64 -5.98 -5.63 -0.55
C ILE A 64 -6.88 -5.55 -1.79
N GLN A 65 -7.11 -6.66 -2.48
CA GLN A 65 -8.00 -6.69 -3.65
C GLN A 65 -9.45 -6.37 -3.30
N GLU A 66 -9.96 -6.84 -2.16
CA GLU A 66 -11.29 -6.51 -1.66
C GLU A 66 -11.42 -5.02 -1.34
N ALA A 67 -10.41 -4.41 -0.71
CA ALA A 67 -10.37 -2.97 -0.46
C ALA A 67 -10.37 -2.17 -1.78
N LEU A 68 -9.73 -2.70 -2.83
CA LEU A 68 -9.70 -2.12 -4.18
C LEU A 68 -10.94 -2.45 -5.04
N ASN A 69 -11.82 -3.34 -4.59
CA ASN A 69 -13.06 -3.69 -5.29
C ASN A 69 -14.20 -2.74 -4.94
N GLU A 70 -14.06 -1.89 -3.93
CA GLU A 70 -15.03 -0.82 -3.69
C GLU A 70 -14.96 0.20 -4.87
N PRO A 71 -16.10 0.53 -5.50
CA PRO A 71 -16.16 1.14 -6.84
C PRO A 71 -15.58 2.56 -6.97
N ASN A 72 -15.12 3.18 -5.89
CA ASN A 72 -14.48 4.49 -5.93
C ASN A 72 -12.99 4.35 -6.30
N ASP A 73 -12.81 4.13 -7.61
CA ASP A 73 -11.62 4.37 -8.43
C ASP A 73 -10.27 3.83 -7.90
N ARG A 74 -9.95 2.59 -8.30
CA ARG A 74 -8.63 1.95 -8.11
C ARG A 74 -7.46 2.83 -8.55
N ILE A 75 -7.64 3.65 -9.60
CA ILE A 75 -6.60 4.55 -10.09
C ILE A 75 -6.39 5.70 -9.10
N ALA A 76 -7.48 6.24 -8.54
CA ALA A 76 -7.38 7.25 -7.49
C ALA A 76 -6.69 6.70 -6.25
N GLN A 77 -7.07 5.49 -5.80
CA GLN A 77 -6.41 4.83 -4.67
C GLN A 77 -4.92 4.56 -4.95
N ALA A 78 -4.56 4.13 -6.15
CA ALA A 78 -3.17 3.95 -6.55
C ALA A 78 -2.37 5.26 -6.50
N LYS A 79 -2.91 6.36 -7.04
CA LYS A 79 -2.28 7.69 -6.98
C LYS A 79 -2.08 8.18 -5.55
N THR A 80 -3.05 7.95 -4.66
CA THR A 80 -2.92 8.25 -3.23
C THR A 80 -1.77 7.47 -2.63
N LEU A 81 -1.72 6.15 -2.84
CA LEU A 81 -0.64 5.31 -2.32
C LEU A 81 0.74 5.72 -2.86
N MET A 82 0.83 6.08 -4.14
CA MET A 82 2.08 6.58 -4.74
C MET A 82 2.57 7.86 -4.06
N THR A 83 1.65 8.79 -3.79
CA THR A 83 1.95 10.06 -3.10
C THR A 83 2.38 9.82 -1.66
N GLU A 84 1.66 8.96 -0.94
CA GLU A 84 2.01 8.60 0.43
C GLU A 84 3.40 7.97 0.50
N VAL A 85 3.67 6.96 -0.34
CA VAL A 85 4.97 6.30 -0.41
C VAL A 85 6.10 7.28 -0.70
N GLN A 86 5.89 8.27 -1.58
CA GLN A 86 6.88 9.32 -1.84
C GLN A 86 7.15 10.20 -0.60
N SER A 87 6.15 10.43 0.24
CA SER A 87 6.24 11.26 1.45
C SER A 87 6.83 10.54 2.67
N LEU A 88 6.83 9.20 2.67
CA LEU A 88 7.41 8.36 3.73
C LEU A 88 8.93 8.43 3.76
#